data_AF-A0A9W6GZ85-F1
#
_entry.id   AF-A0A9W6GZ85-F1
#
_cell.length_a   1.000
_cell.length_b   1.000
_cell.length_c   1.000
_cell.angle_alpha   90.00
_cell.angle_beta   90.00
_cell.angle_gamma   90.00
#
_symmetry.space_group_name_H-M   'P 1'
#
loop_
_entity.id
_entity.type
_entity.pdbx_description
1 polymer ?
#
loop_
_entity_poly.entity_id
_entity_poly.type
_entity_poly.pdbx_seq_one_letter_code
_entity_poly.pdbx_strand_id
1 'polypeptide(L)' 'MHVVVRKINLLASRITVSHAAIPQIHMPAMTINFPVADTTRLATLHEGDEVDIQCEHRGGAVGVVNFRMWR' A
#
# COMPACT_ATOMS: atom_id res chain seq x y z
N MET A 1 -3.83 7.12 2.75
CA MET A 1 -4.80 6.50 1.83
C MET A 1 -5.22 5.20 2.47
N HIS A 2 -6.50 5.06 2.81
CA HIS A 2 -7.00 3.84 3.44
C HIS A 2 -6.96 2.68 2.45
N VAL A 3 -6.29 1.60 2.84
CA VAL A 3 -6.27 0.34 2.11
C VAL A 3 -6.39 -0.85 3.06
N VAL A 4 -6.82 -1.98 2.50
CA VAL A 4 -6.76 -3.30 3.16
C VAL A 4 -5.61 -4.09 2.55
N VAL A 5 -4.74 -4.66 3.38
CA VAL A 5 -3.63 -5.52 2.93
C VAL A 5 -4.19 -6.83 2.38
N ARG A 6 -3.81 -7.18 1.14
CA ARG A 6 -4.21 -8.42 0.47
C ARG A 6 -3.09 -9.43 0.36
N LYS A 7 -1.85 -8.96 0.26
CA LYS A 7 -0.66 -9.83 0.19
C LYS A 7 0.60 -9.05 0.53
N ILE A 8 1.52 -9.69 1.23
CA ILE A 8 2.85 -9.15 1.56
C ILE A 8 3.90 -10.02 0.87
N ASN A 9 4.77 -9.41 0.06
CA ASN A 9 5.88 -10.11 -0.58
C ASN A 9 7.20 -9.45 -0.17
N LEU A 10 7.79 -9.94 0.91
CA LEU A 10 9.05 -9.43 1.44
C LEU A 10 10.23 -9.65 0.49
N LEU A 11 10.26 -10.79 -0.23
CA LEU A 11 11.34 -11.13 -1.16
C LEU A 11 11.39 -10.17 -2.36
N ALA A 12 10.22 -9.71 -2.82
CA ALA A 12 10.11 -8.76 -3.92
C ALA A 12 10.03 -7.30 -3.45
N SER A 13 10.06 -7.04 -2.14
CA SER A 13 9.83 -5.71 -1.54
C SER A 13 8.51 -5.07 -2.00
N ARG A 14 7.42 -5.84 -2.01
CA ARG A 14 6.11 -5.37 -2.49
C ARG A 14 4.97 -5.69 -1.55
N ILE A 15 3.93 -4.88 -1.64
CA ILE A 15 2.65 -5.09 -0.96
C ILE A 15 1.50 -4.98 -1.95
N THR A 16 0.57 -5.93 -1.89
CA THR A 16 -0.70 -5.86 -2.62
C THR A 16 -1.77 -5.38 -1.67
N VAL A 17 -2.44 -4.30 -2.04
CA VAL A 17 -3.46 -3.65 -1.22
C VAL A 17 -4.69 -3.33 -2.06
N SER A 18 -5.86 -3.40 -1.45
CA SER A 18 -7.12 -2.96 -2.07
C SER A 18 -7.57 -1.67 -1.43
N HIS A 19 -8.02 -0.71 -2.24
CA HIS A 19 -8.60 0.52 -1.74
C HIS A 19 -10.03 0.69 -2.26
N ALA A 20 -10.85 1.38 -1.48
CA ALA A 20 -12.16 1.82 -1.92
C ALA A 20 -12.04 2.90 -3.01
N ALA A 21 -13.12 3.20 -3.71
CA ALA A 21 -13.12 4.29 -4.68
C ALA A 21 -12.69 5.60 -4.01
N ILE A 22 -11.86 6.38 -4.69
CA ILE A 22 -11.40 7.70 -4.25
C ILE A 22 -11.98 8.74 -5.22
N PRO A 23 -13.19 9.27 -4.93
CA PRO A 23 -13.92 10.13 -5.87
C PRO A 23 -13.18 11.42 -6.19
N GLN A 24 -12.43 11.96 -5.22
CA GLN A 24 -11.72 13.24 -5.35
C GLN A 24 -10.67 13.25 -6.47
N ILE A 25 -10.16 12.07 -6.86
CA ILE A 25 -9.19 11.90 -7.95
C ILE A 25 -9.73 10.98 -9.05
N HIS A 26 -11.05 10.77 -9.10
CA HIS A 26 -11.72 9.89 -10.07
C HIS A 26 -11.12 8.47 -10.15
N MET A 27 -10.59 7.96 -9.04
CA MET A 27 -9.92 6.68 -9.00
C MET A 27 -10.91 5.60 -8.51
N PRO A 28 -11.23 4.57 -9.31
CA PRO A 28 -12.16 3.52 -8.92
C PRO A 28 -11.57 2.66 -7.79
N ALA A 29 -12.42 1.86 -7.14
CA ALA A 29 -11.94 0.84 -6.23
C ALA A 29 -11.08 -0.17 -7.01
N MET A 30 -9.83 -0.37 -6.58
CA MET A 30 -8.93 -1.32 -7.25
C MET A 30 -7.95 -1.95 -6.27
N THR A 31 -7.35 -3.04 -6.73
CA THR A 31 -6.25 -3.73 -6.04
C THR A 31 -4.96 -3.44 -6.79
N ILE A 32 -3.98 -2.88 -6.09
CA ILE A 32 -2.67 -2.51 -6.65
C ILE A 32 -1.56 -3.21 -5.88
N ASN A 33 -0.53 -3.60 -6.62
CA ASN A 33 0.72 -4.11 -6.09
C ASN A 33 1.78 -2.99 -6.10
N PHE A 34 2.07 -2.39 -4.94
CA PHE A 34 3.06 -1.31 -4.81
C PHE A 34 4.44 -1.84 -4.41
N PRO A 35 5.53 -1.29 -4.98
CA PRO A 35 6.86 -1.43 -4.39
C PRO A 35 6.92 -0.66 -3.06
N VAL A 36 7.70 -1.15 -2.11
CA VAL A 36 7.87 -0.51 -0.79
C VAL A 36 9.33 -0.22 -0.55
N ALA A 37 9.63 1.00 -0.11
CA ALA A 37 10.99 1.45 0.13
C ALA A 37 11.60 0.83 1.41
N ASP A 38 10.78 0.68 2.46
CA ASP A 38 11.20 0.11 3.74
C ASP A 38 10.50 -1.23 4.00
N THR A 39 11.21 -2.32 3.74
CA THR A 39 10.72 -3.68 3.97
C THR A 39 10.75 -4.12 5.42
N THR A 40 11.49 -3.43 6.30
CA THR A 40 11.58 -3.82 7.71
C THR A 40 10.25 -3.61 8.42
N ARG A 41 9.51 -2.57 8.03
CA ARG A 41 8.18 -2.29 8.54
C ARG A 41 7.12 -3.20 7.92
N LEU A 42 7.29 -3.62 6.66
CA LEU A 42 6.34 -4.54 6.00
C LEU A 42 6.15 -5.86 6.78
N ALA A 43 7.21 -6.35 7.43
CA ALA A 43 7.16 -7.58 8.20
C ALA A 43 6.23 -7.52 9.41
N THR A 44 5.78 -6.32 9.83
CA THR A 44 4.83 -6.16 10.94
C THR A 44 3.37 -6.20 10.49
N LEU A 45 3.10 -6.19 9.19
CA LEU A 45 1.75 -6.24 8.63
C LEU A 45 1.32 -7.68 8.42
N HIS A 46 0.00 -7.89 8.41
CA HIS A 46 -0.64 -9.15 8.07
C HIS A 46 -1.69 -8.93 6.97
N GLU A 47 -2.04 -9.99 6.26
CA GLU A 47 -3.16 -9.95 5.34
C GLU A 47 -4.46 -9.68 6.10
N GLY A 48 -5.26 -8.74 5.59
CA GLY A 48 -6.46 -8.25 6.25
C GLY A 48 -6.26 -6.97 7.07
N ASP A 49 -5.02 -6.55 7.33
CA ASP A 49 -4.76 -5.31 8.06
C ASP A 49 -5.32 -4.10 7.31
N GLU A 50 -5.99 -3.22 8.03
CA GLU A 50 -6.39 -1.90 7.56
C GLU A 50 -5.27 -0.90 7.88
N VAL A 51 -4.77 -0.23 6.85
CA VAL A 51 -3.67 0.72 6.99
C VAL A 51 -3.89 1.96 6.13
N ASP A 52 -3.35 3.07 6.61
CA ASP A 52 -3.19 4.29 5.86
C ASP A 52 -1.80 4.29 5.21
N ILE A 53 -1.74 4.20 3.88
CA ILE A 53 -0.47 4.28 3.13
C ILE A 53 -0.23 5.69 2.58
N GLN A 54 1.04 6.07 2.52
CA GLN A 54 1.54 7.23 1.78
C GLN A 54 2.35 6.73 0.60
N CYS A 55 1.95 7.16 -0.59
CA CYS A 55 2.60 6.82 -1.84
C CYS A 55 3.31 8.06 -2.42
N GLU A 56 4.50 7.86 -3.00
CA GLU A 56 5.23 8.90 -3.72
C GLU A 56 5.67 8.40 -5.09
N HIS A 57 5.81 9.33 -6.03
CA HIS A 57 6.40 9.07 -7.34
C HIS A 57 7.92 9.18 -7.25
N ARG A 58 8.64 8.08 -7.46
CA ARG A 58 10.11 8.07 -7.53
C ARG A 58 10.56 7.41 -8.83
N GLY A 59 11.25 8.16 -9.68
CA GLY A 59 11.87 7.63 -10.89
C GLY A 59 10.88 7.00 -11.89
N GLY A 60 9.64 7.51 -11.97
CA GLY A 60 8.62 7.02 -12.91
C GLY A 60 7.71 5.90 -12.39
N ALA A 61 7.86 5.49 -11.12
CA ALA A 61 6.96 4.54 -10.47
C ALA A 61 6.37 5.11 -9.17
N VAL A 62 5.11 4.75 -8.87
CA VAL A 62 4.47 5.00 -7.58
C VAL A 62 4.92 3.92 -6.59
N GLY A 63 5.47 4.31 -5.45
CA GLY A 63 5.85 3.39 -4.37
C GLY A 63 5.35 3.85 -3.01
N VAL A 64 5.18 2.91 -2.07
CA VAL A 64 4.84 3.20 -0.68
C VAL A 64 6.10 3.63 0.05
N VAL A 65 6.06 4.83 0.62
CA VAL A 65 7.16 5.41 1.39
C VAL A 65 6.90 5.39 2.89
N ASN A 66 5.63 5.34 3.30
CA ASN A 66 5.24 5.27 4.69
C ASN A 66 3.87 4.63 4.84
N PHE A 67 3.59 4.07 6.02
CA PHE A 67 2.26 3.61 6.39
C PHE A 67 2.05 3.68 7.90
N ARG A 68 0.78 3.74 8.30
CA ARG A 68 0.33 3.66 9.69
C ARG A 68 -0.89 2.74 9.78
N MET A 69 -1.07 2.09 10.93
CA MET A 69 -2.30 1.34 11.20
C MET A 69 -3.51 2.26 11.13
N TRP A 70 -4.57 1.78 10.49
CA TRP A 70 -5.88 2.42 10.54
C TRP A 70 -6.43 2.26 11.97
N ARG A 71 -6.91 3.36 12.57
CA ARG A 71 -7.33 3.42 13.96
C ARG A 71 -8.86 3.48 14.04
#